data_AF-V6DIQ3-F1
#
_entry.id   AF-V6DIQ3-F1
#
_cell.length_a   1.000
_cell.length_b   1.000
_cell.length_c   1.000
_cell.angle_alpha   90.00
_cell.angle_beta   90.00
_cell.angle_gamma   90.00
#
_symmetry.space_group_name_H-M   'P 1'
#
loop_
_entity.id
_entity.type
_entity.pdbx_description
1 polymer ?
#
loop_
_entity_poly.entity_id
_entity_poly.type
_entity_poly.pdbx_seq_one_letter_code
_entity_poly.pdbx_strand_id
1 'polypeptide(L)'
;MDPLNTFYNHLNENKDNDKQLLLKIDIEGAEWDILDNLNEILLTNVAVLIVEFHGFEKINDILIFKRVLKKINNIFSVFHVHGNNCSNLLSVNSKLFPNVIEVTYINNNYINSKQQLNVPLNDTDNMINCFPWQGYNLNYWLSE
;
A
#
# COMPACT_ATOMS: atom_id res chain seq x y z
N MET A 1 4.80 25.86 -10.53
CA MET A 1 4.90 24.46 -10.09
C MET A 1 5.68 23.74 -11.15
N ASP A 2 6.79 23.10 -10.77
CA ASP A 2 7.47 22.18 -11.68
C ASP A 2 6.52 21.03 -12.04
N PRO A 3 6.56 20.52 -13.28
CA PRO A 3 5.75 19.38 -13.65
C PRO A 3 6.13 18.17 -12.77
N LEU A 4 5.13 17.50 -12.20
CA LEU A 4 5.33 16.28 -11.44
C LEU A 4 5.98 15.22 -12.34
N ASN A 5 7.05 14.58 -11.87
CA ASN A 5 7.73 13.54 -12.62
C ASN A 5 7.01 12.19 -12.48
N THR A 6 6.91 11.43 -13.57
CA THR A 6 6.18 10.16 -13.57
C THR A 6 7.12 9.00 -13.24
N PHE A 7 6.58 7.91 -12.69
CA PHE A 7 7.36 6.68 -12.50
C PHE A 7 8.04 6.21 -13.79
N TYR A 8 7.34 6.29 -14.93
CA TYR A 8 7.90 5.96 -16.24
C TYR A 8 9.13 6.81 -16.59
N ASN A 9 9.09 8.11 -16.31
CA ASN A 9 10.25 8.98 -16.54
C ASN A 9 11.41 8.62 -15.60
N HIS A 10 11.13 8.35 -14.32
CA HIS A 10 12.16 7.88 -13.39
C HIS A 10 12.86 6.61 -13.88
N LEU A 11 12.12 5.65 -14.46
CA LEU A 11 12.71 4.45 -15.06
C LEU A 11 13.63 4.79 -16.24
N ASN A 12 13.21 5.69 -17.11
CA ASN A 12 13.97 6.09 -18.30
C ASN A 12 15.24 6.86 -17.95
N GLU A 13 15.15 7.83 -17.05
CA GLU A 13 16.27 8.66 -16.60
C GLU A 13 17.36 7.81 -15.95
N ASN A 14 16.97 6.83 -15.13
CA ASN A 14 17.90 5.95 -14.42
C ASN A 14 18.31 4.70 -15.24
N LYS A 15 17.70 4.47 -16.40
CA LYS A 15 17.91 3.28 -17.26
C LYS A 15 17.61 1.98 -16.51
N ASP A 16 16.46 1.96 -15.84
CA ASP A 16 16.01 0.88 -14.96
C ASP A 16 14.88 0.04 -15.58
N ASN A 17 14.47 0.34 -16.82
CA ASN A 17 13.36 -0.34 -17.51
C ASN A 17 13.48 -1.88 -17.53
N ASP A 18 14.70 -2.41 -17.62
CA ASP A 18 14.98 -3.85 -17.71
C ASP A 18 15.53 -4.45 -16.40
N LYS A 19 15.47 -3.69 -15.29
CA LYS A 19 15.98 -4.13 -13.99
C LYS A 19 14.85 -4.62 -13.09
N GLN A 20 15.20 -5.53 -12.19
CA GLN A 20 14.33 -5.86 -11.06
C GLN A 20 14.37 -4.73 -10.03
N LEU A 21 13.20 -4.29 -9.57
CA LEU A 21 13.08 -3.09 -8.73
C LEU A 21 12.50 -3.40 -7.36
N LEU A 22 12.94 -2.63 -6.37
CA LEU A 22 12.20 -2.36 -5.15
C LEU A 22 11.65 -0.94 -5.28
N LEU A 23 10.33 -0.80 -5.25
CA LEU A 23 9.65 0.49 -5.38
C LEU A 23 9.03 0.89 -4.05
N LYS A 24 9.43 2.03 -3.49
CA LYS A 24 8.73 2.68 -2.37
C LYS A 24 7.93 3.88 -2.89
N ILE A 25 6.68 4.00 -2.46
CA ILE A 25 5.80 5.14 -2.72
C ILE A 25 5.35 5.72 -1.39
N ASP A 26 5.74 6.97 -1.16
CA ASP A 26 5.46 7.76 0.04
C ASP A 26 5.49 9.22 -0.41
N ILE A 27 4.32 9.77 -0.73
CA ILE A 27 4.15 11.04 -1.45
C ILE A 27 3.01 11.89 -0.86
N GLU A 28 2.78 11.75 0.44
CA GLU A 28 1.95 12.63 1.26
C GLU A 28 0.51 12.83 0.71
N GLY A 29 -0.17 11.74 0.36
CA GLY A 29 -1.61 11.74 0.04
C GLY A 29 -1.97 11.60 -1.44
N ALA A 30 -0.98 11.57 -2.34
CA ALA A 30 -1.18 11.34 -3.77
C ALA A 30 -1.04 9.86 -4.19
N GLU A 31 -0.86 8.94 -3.24
CA GLU A 31 -0.60 7.52 -3.50
C GLU A 31 -1.75 6.87 -4.26
N TRP A 32 -2.98 7.10 -3.81
CA TRP A 32 -4.19 6.51 -4.39
C TRP A 32 -4.37 6.92 -5.86
N ASP A 33 -4.24 8.21 -6.15
CA ASP A 33 -4.43 8.74 -7.50
C ASP A 33 -3.34 8.24 -8.45
N ILE A 34 -2.08 8.24 -8.02
CA ILE A 34 -0.98 7.76 -8.85
C ILE A 34 -1.12 6.26 -9.10
N LEU A 35 -1.45 5.46 -8.09
CA LEU A 35 -1.63 4.02 -8.23
C LEU A 35 -2.86 3.66 -9.07
N ASP A 36 -3.96 4.43 -9.03
CA ASP A 36 -5.12 4.22 -9.89
C ASP A 36 -4.75 4.45 -11.37
N ASN A 37 -3.97 5.50 -11.65
CA ASN A 37 -3.56 5.89 -13.01
C ASN A 37 -2.34 5.14 -13.57
N LEU A 38 -1.52 4.49 -12.74
CA LEU A 38 -0.28 3.85 -13.19
C LEU A 38 -0.55 2.64 -14.10
N ASN A 39 0.14 2.50 -15.24
CA ASN A 39 -0.02 1.28 -16.04
C ASN A 39 0.56 0.07 -15.31
N GLU A 40 -0.23 -1.00 -15.14
CA GLU A 40 0.17 -2.26 -14.49
C GLU A 40 1.44 -2.88 -15.09
N ILE A 41 1.67 -2.68 -16.40
CA ILE A 41 2.86 -3.16 -17.10
C ILE A 41 4.14 -2.62 -16.45
N LEU A 42 4.13 -1.37 -15.97
CA LEU A 42 5.30 -0.76 -15.33
C LEU A 42 5.61 -1.40 -13.96
N LEU A 43 4.62 -2.05 -13.34
CA LEU A 43 4.79 -2.72 -12.06
C LEU A 43 5.30 -4.17 -12.21
N THR A 44 5.35 -4.73 -13.41
CA THR A 44 5.71 -6.14 -13.63
C THR A 44 7.14 -6.48 -13.22
N ASN A 45 8.08 -5.55 -13.40
CA ASN A 45 9.49 -5.72 -13.02
C ASN A 45 9.77 -5.33 -11.55
N VAL A 46 8.77 -4.85 -10.83
CA VAL A 46 8.87 -4.54 -9.40
C VAL A 46 8.72 -5.86 -8.63
N ALA A 47 9.78 -6.26 -7.91
CA ALA A 47 9.77 -7.46 -7.07
C ALA A 47 9.10 -7.20 -5.71
N VAL A 48 9.37 -6.02 -5.14
CA VAL A 48 8.82 -5.57 -3.86
C VAL A 48 8.26 -4.17 -4.03
N LEU A 49 7.01 -3.99 -3.64
CA LEU A 49 6.32 -2.70 -3.62
C LEU A 49 6.02 -2.32 -2.17
N ILE A 50 6.47 -1.16 -1.74
CA ILE A 50 6.19 -0.60 -0.41
C ILE A 50 5.38 0.67 -0.63
N VAL A 51 4.21 0.79 0.00
CA VAL A 51 3.37 1.97 -0.11
C VAL A 51 2.96 2.45 1.28
N GLU A 52 3.26 3.69 1.61
CA GLU A 52 2.66 4.37 2.76
C GLU A 52 1.38 5.06 2.33
N PHE A 53 0.25 4.40 2.57
CA PHE A 53 -1.05 4.92 2.20
C PHE A 53 -1.51 5.99 3.20
N HIS A 54 -1.43 7.23 2.77
CA HIS A 54 -1.99 8.39 3.44
C HIS A 54 -3.49 8.55 3.12
N GLY A 55 -4.21 9.31 3.93
CA GLY A 55 -5.54 9.79 3.55
C GLY A 55 -6.71 8.83 3.79
N PHE A 56 -6.58 7.80 4.65
CA PHE A 56 -7.68 6.86 4.92
C PHE A 56 -8.91 7.53 5.56
N GLU A 57 -8.79 8.73 6.13
CA GLU A 57 -9.90 9.53 6.64
C GLU A 57 -10.86 9.98 5.54
N LYS A 58 -10.41 9.98 4.28
CA LYS A 58 -11.18 10.42 3.11
C LYS A 58 -12.15 9.34 2.65
N ILE A 59 -13.04 8.90 3.54
CA ILE A 59 -14.01 7.79 3.36
C ILE A 59 -14.88 7.95 2.10
N ASN A 60 -15.09 9.18 1.61
CA ASN A 60 -15.83 9.43 0.38
C ASN A 60 -15.18 8.83 -0.89
N ASP A 61 -13.89 8.46 -0.82
CA ASP A 61 -13.13 7.91 -1.95
C ASP A 61 -12.97 6.38 -1.90
N ILE A 62 -13.86 5.68 -1.18
CA ILE A 62 -13.85 4.22 -1.04
C ILE A 62 -13.77 3.47 -2.39
N LEU A 63 -14.36 4.04 -3.45
CA LEU A 63 -14.29 3.47 -4.79
C LEU A 63 -12.87 3.48 -5.37
N ILE A 64 -12.08 4.55 -5.13
CA ILE A 64 -10.68 4.60 -5.52
C ILE A 64 -9.90 3.57 -4.73
N PHE A 65 -10.11 3.48 -3.41
CA PHE A 65 -9.41 2.50 -2.56
C PHE A 65 -9.64 1.08 -3.07
N LYS A 66 -10.89 0.71 -3.36
CA LYS A 66 -11.24 -0.60 -3.92
C LYS A 66 -10.56 -0.88 -5.26
N ARG A 67 -10.55 0.09 -6.18
CA ARG A 67 -9.90 -0.07 -7.49
C ARG A 67 -8.40 -0.27 -7.35
N VAL A 68 -7.74 0.58 -6.58
CA VAL A 68 -6.29 0.51 -6.32
C VAL A 68 -5.94 -0.81 -5.66
N LEU A 69 -6.60 -1.17 -4.55
CA LEU A 69 -6.32 -2.42 -3.83
C LEU A 69 -6.55 -3.64 -4.71
N LYS A 70 -7.64 -3.67 -5.51
CA LYS A 70 -7.89 -4.77 -6.45
C LYS A 70 -6.80 -4.89 -7.52
N LYS A 71 -6.40 -3.76 -8.10
CA LYS A 71 -5.35 -3.67 -9.11
C LYS A 71 -4.01 -4.16 -8.56
N ILE A 72 -3.60 -3.67 -7.39
CA ILE A 72 -2.35 -4.09 -6.74
C ILE A 72 -2.40 -5.57 -6.36
N ASN A 73 -3.51 -6.06 -5.81
CA ASN A 73 -3.66 -7.47 -5.42
C ASN A 73 -3.64 -8.47 -6.60
N ASN A 74 -3.86 -8.01 -7.84
CA ASN A 74 -3.69 -8.85 -9.03
C ASN A 74 -2.21 -9.15 -9.30
N ILE A 75 -1.32 -8.19 -9.03
CA ILE A 75 0.11 -8.26 -9.36
C ILE A 75 0.93 -8.69 -8.15
N PHE A 76 0.54 -8.25 -6.95
CA PHE A 76 1.27 -8.48 -5.72
C PHE A 76 0.39 -9.18 -4.67
N SER A 77 1.05 -9.69 -3.64
CA SER A 77 0.43 -10.15 -2.40
C SER A 77 0.99 -9.37 -1.23
N VAL A 78 0.13 -9.06 -0.25
CA VAL A 78 0.55 -8.43 1.00
C VAL A 78 1.53 -9.35 1.72
N PHE A 79 2.70 -8.83 2.06
CA PHE A 79 3.72 -9.51 2.84
C PHE A 79 3.75 -9.00 4.28
N HIS A 80 3.67 -7.68 4.46
CA HIS A 80 3.71 -7.04 5.78
C HIS A 80 2.89 -5.76 5.78
N VAL A 81 2.32 -5.42 6.93
CA VAL A 81 1.50 -4.22 7.15
C VAL A 81 1.94 -3.61 8.46
N HIS A 82 2.18 -2.31 8.43
CA HIS A 82 2.55 -1.48 9.56
C HIS A 82 1.58 -0.31 9.65
N GLY A 83 0.94 -0.14 10.82
CA GLY A 83 0.12 1.03 11.09
C GLY A 83 0.98 2.17 11.60
N ASN A 84 0.97 3.32 10.94
CA ASN A 84 1.69 4.49 11.42
C ASN A 84 1.01 5.00 12.70
N ASN A 85 1.67 4.75 13.81
CA ASN A 85 1.15 4.92 15.16
C ASN A 85 1.38 6.33 15.75
N CYS A 86 2.01 7.22 14.96
CA CYS A 86 2.15 8.65 15.25
C CYS A 86 1.08 9.51 14.56
N SER A 87 0.19 8.89 13.78
CA SER A 87 -0.93 9.55 13.10
C SER A 87 -2.23 9.47 13.91
N ASN A 88 -3.25 10.24 13.50
CA ASN A 88 -4.58 10.14 14.10
C ASN A 88 -5.20 8.74 13.89
N LEU A 89 -6.10 8.34 14.79
CA LEU A 89 -6.91 7.13 14.61
C LEU A 89 -8.25 7.48 13.96
N LEU A 90 -8.71 6.61 13.06
CA LEU A 90 -10.00 6.66 12.38
C LEU A 90 -10.98 5.69 13.01
N SER A 91 -12.16 6.18 13.39
CA SER A 91 -13.24 5.32 13.84
C SER A 91 -14.13 4.93 12.65
N VAL A 92 -14.03 3.69 12.20
CA VAL A 92 -14.86 3.11 11.13
C VAL A 92 -15.62 1.92 11.69
N ASN A 93 -16.97 1.94 11.66
CA ASN A 93 -17.83 0.88 12.21
C ASN A 93 -17.42 0.45 13.63
N SER A 94 -17.15 1.44 14.50
CA SER A 94 -16.69 1.24 15.89
C SER A 94 -15.34 0.53 16.06
N LYS A 95 -14.54 0.43 14.99
CA LYS A 95 -13.14 -0.04 15.00
C LYS A 95 -12.19 1.14 14.75
N LEU A 96 -11.00 1.09 15.34
CA LEU A 96 -9.99 2.13 15.23
C LEU A 96 -8.90 1.73 14.25
N PHE A 97 -8.76 2.46 13.15
CA PHE A 97 -7.71 2.25 12.16
C PHE A 97 -6.68 3.39 12.22
N PRO A 98 -5.38 3.13 12.05
CA PRO A 98 -4.41 4.19 11.85
C PRO A 98 -4.75 4.95 10.55
N ASN A 99 -4.58 6.26 10.57
CA ASN A 99 -4.87 7.10 9.40
C ASN A 99 -3.89 6.87 8.24
N VAL A 100 -2.69 6.42 8.59
CA VAL A 100 -1.61 6.14 7.66
C VAL A 100 -1.18 4.69 7.87
N ILE A 101 -1.09 3.92 6.78
CA ILE A 101 -0.72 2.49 6.82
C ILE A 101 0.39 2.27 5.78
N GLU A 102 1.55 1.78 6.23
CA GLU A 102 2.58 1.27 5.33
C GLU A 102 2.33 -0.21 5.03
N VAL A 103 2.30 -0.57 3.75
CA VAL A 103 2.11 -1.94 3.30
C VAL A 103 3.27 -2.35 2.41
N THR A 104 3.93 -3.44 2.79
CA THR A 104 4.91 -4.12 1.96
C THR A 104 4.24 -5.27 1.22
N TYR A 105 4.39 -5.26 -0.10
CA TYR A 105 3.88 -6.25 -1.02
C TYR A 105 5.03 -6.98 -1.73
N ILE A 106 4.84 -8.27 -2.00
CA ILE A 106 5.73 -9.07 -2.85
C ILE A 106 5.01 -9.41 -4.15
N ASN A 107 5.70 -9.30 -5.28
CA ASN A 107 5.14 -9.63 -6.58
C ASN A 107 4.84 -11.13 -6.65
N ASN A 108 3.65 -11.46 -7.17
CA ASN A 108 3.12 -12.82 -7.21
C ASN A 108 4.03 -13.79 -7.96
N ASN A 109 4.86 -13.30 -8.90
CA ASN A 109 5.83 -14.12 -9.62
C ASN A 109 6.94 -14.70 -8.74
N TYR A 110 7.17 -14.15 -7.54
CA TYR A 110 8.19 -14.62 -6.59
C TYR A 110 7.60 -15.42 -5.42
N ILE A 111 6.31 -15.74 -5.45
CA ILE A 111 5.61 -16.44 -4.35
C ILE A 111 5.19 -17.83 -4.82
N ASN A 112 5.71 -18.86 -4.16
CA ASN A 112 5.37 -20.26 -4.48
C ASN A 112 3.98 -20.69 -3.96
N SER A 113 3.50 -20.05 -2.88
CA SER A 113 2.20 -20.35 -2.28
C SER A 113 1.64 -19.14 -1.55
N LYS A 114 0.37 -18.82 -1.77
CA LYS A 114 -0.34 -17.79 -0.99
C LYS A 114 -0.99 -18.44 0.23
N GLN A 115 -0.64 -17.99 1.42
CA GLN A 115 -1.45 -18.28 2.60
C GLN A 115 -2.50 -17.19 2.74
N GLN A 116 -3.76 -17.59 2.90
CA GLN A 116 -4.82 -16.65 3.22
C GLN A 116 -4.59 -16.13 4.64
N LEU A 117 -4.33 -14.84 4.76
CA LEU A 117 -4.21 -14.17 6.06
C LEU A 117 -5.60 -14.13 6.70
N ASN A 118 -5.91 -15.17 7.48
CA ASN A 118 -7.12 -15.27 8.30
C ASN A 118 -6.96 -14.59 9.66
N VAL A 119 -5.79 -14.01 9.91
CA VAL A 119 -5.43 -13.32 11.14
C VAL A 119 -5.14 -11.87 10.78
N PRO A 120 -5.60 -10.89 11.58
CA PRO A 120 -5.10 -9.54 11.46
C PRO A 120 -3.57 -9.57 11.52
N LEU A 121 -2.91 -8.91 10.57
CA LEU A 121 -1.45 -8.79 10.61
C LEU A 121 -1.13 -8.05 11.90
N ASN A 122 -0.45 -8.67 12.85
CA ASN A 122 -0.05 -7.99 14.09
C ASN A 122 1.03 -6.96 13.73
N ASP A 123 0.99 -5.78 14.38
CA ASP A 123 2.12 -4.85 14.30
C ASP A 123 3.35 -5.55 14.86
N THR A 124 4.39 -5.67 14.05
CA THR A 124 5.67 -6.23 14.51
C THR A 124 6.57 -5.17 15.15
N ASP A 125 6.22 -3.88 14.99
CA ASP A 125 6.98 -2.78 15.56
C ASP A 125 6.43 -2.47 16.96
N ASN A 126 7.03 -3.13 17.97
CA ASN A 126 6.81 -2.84 19.39
C ASN A 126 7.42 -1.47 19.76
N MET A 127 6.87 -0.38 19.22
CA MET A 127 7.21 0.98 19.61
C MET A 127 6.52 1.29 20.94
N ILE A 128 7.32 1.35 22.01
CA ILE A 128 6.96 1.44 23.44
C ILE A 128 6.02 2.61 23.82
N ASN A 129 5.78 3.57 22.93
CA ASN A 129 5.07 4.82 23.23
C ASN A 129 3.79 5.08 22.41
N CYS A 130 3.33 4.12 21.60
CA CYS A 130 2.21 4.35 20.69
C CYS A 130 1.11 3.30 20.87
N PHE A 131 -0.14 3.68 20.54
CA PHE A 131 -1.36 2.90 20.82
C PHE A 131 -1.24 1.43 20.36
N PRO A 132 -1.66 0.45 21.17
CA PRO A 132 -1.60 -0.96 20.78
C PRO A 132 -2.54 -1.22 19.60
N TRP A 133 -1.96 -1.52 18.43
CA TRP A 133 -2.69 -1.89 17.22
C TRP A 133 -2.99 -3.40 17.23
N GLN A 134 -4.27 -3.77 17.11
CA GLN A 134 -4.70 -5.19 17.16
C GLN A 134 -4.56 -5.93 15.82
N GLY A 135 -4.01 -5.26 14.81
CA GLY A 135 -3.97 -5.76 13.45
C GLY A 135 -5.30 -5.62 12.72
N TYR A 136 -5.25 -5.32 11.43
CA TYR A 136 -6.42 -5.33 10.55
C TYR A 136 -6.14 -6.03 9.23
N ASN A 137 -7.18 -6.62 8.66
CA ASN A 137 -7.15 -7.17 7.32
C ASN A 137 -7.44 -6.06 6.32
N LEU A 138 -6.48 -5.72 5.44
CA LEU A 138 -6.68 -4.71 4.39
C LEU A 138 -7.85 -5.02 3.45
N ASN A 139 -8.24 -6.30 3.33
CA ASN A 139 -9.41 -6.69 2.55
C ASN A 139 -10.74 -6.20 3.17
N TYR A 140 -10.73 -5.63 4.39
CA TYR A 140 -11.88 -4.96 4.98
C TYR A 140 -12.49 -3.93 4.01
N TRP A 141 -11.65 -3.13 3.36
CA TRP A 141 -12.08 -2.14 2.37
C TRP A 141 -12.59 -2.73 1.05
N LEU A 142 -12.33 -4.02 0.79
CA LEU A 142 -12.88 -4.74 -0.37
C LEU A 142 -14.27 -5.31 -0.08
N SER A 143 -14.61 -5.56 1.19
CA SER A 143 -15.90 -6.11 1.61
C SER A 143 -16.97 -5.08 1.98
N GLU A 144 -16.57 -3.84 2.28
CA GLU A 144 -17.45 -2.70 2.57
C GLU A 144 -17.77 -1.93 1.28
#